data_AF-A0A925D428-F1
#
_entry.id   AF-A0A925D428-F1
#
_cell.length_a   1.000
_cell.length_b   1.000
_cell.length_c   1.000
_cell.angle_alpha   90.00
_cell.angle_beta   90.00
_cell.angle_gamma   90.00
#
_symmetry.space_group_name_H-M   'P 1'
#
loop_
_entity.id
_entity.type
_entity.pdbx_description
1 polymer ?
#
loop_
_entity_poly.entity_id
_entity_poly.type
_entity_poly.pdbx_seq_one_letter_code
_entity_poly.pdbx_strand_id
1 'polypeptide(L)'
;MTLSDARTILGLGSEEDPRPLLDEFVQARDQVAALARTSTDPKLTGRYQQDLIEIDQAIHTVHEYLATSSKSDGKAPTSVPPAIVPVEAAPVKIESQEAPPSVSPTVVPAQAATQKAAPPAKPAPASPAAASPKPAPEKQKKSPVTPPAAAPPKPAPVKSEPQPFAPAAAPAKPAPARTKPLNAPPPALQDEFFNPNLPARAKSTNRPRSRANSYRVWLLVLFIGAAGGLWIFVKTKQSHEKMRLDRLATLEQEGTALIENRRWPEATMTFAEIESLSPGSELATRGRHGIEVGMAEEQTQFIAYWTGQAVAELDAGRLDEAASAARQVLDKYPDEKEAKDVLGQVAAASAGKSRAIAIVAAREAMEGRKWTAAIATVQKILAASPNDPDATAILTTATAALEKAASDVPRAAELLKMAIARDQGKYDPQALAWIREASFLAPESAEIAAQLEKISSYTRTLHVPGDYATPQEALENSRDRDRIVLGAATWK
;
A
#
# COMPACT_ATOMS: atom_id res chain seq x y z
N MET A 1 -13.50 -2.00 -0.99
CA MET A 1 -14.86 -2.31 -0.51
C MET A 1 -15.75 -2.56 -1.72
N THR A 2 -16.64 -3.55 -1.71
CA THR A 2 -17.53 -3.80 -2.86
C THR A 2 -18.77 -2.90 -2.78
N LEU A 3 -19.48 -2.71 -3.91
CA LEU A 3 -20.74 -1.94 -3.92
C LEU A 3 -21.79 -2.57 -3.00
N SER A 4 -21.86 -3.90 -2.94
CA SER A 4 -22.81 -4.61 -2.06
C SER A 4 -22.52 -4.33 -0.58
N ASP A 5 -21.24 -4.31 -0.19
CA ASP A 5 -20.84 -3.97 1.18
C ASP A 5 -21.18 -2.51 1.49
N ALA A 6 -20.93 -1.59 0.54
CA ALA A 6 -21.26 -0.17 0.68
C ALA A 6 -22.75 0.07 0.86
N ARG A 7 -23.59 -0.62 0.09
CA ARG A 7 -25.03 -0.55 0.25
C ARG A 7 -25.48 -1.09 1.60
N THR A 8 -24.89 -2.20 2.05
CA THR A 8 -25.20 -2.78 3.36
C THR A 8 -24.85 -1.83 4.50
N ILE A 9 -23.67 -1.20 4.45
CA ILE A 9 -23.21 -0.24 5.47
C ILE A 9 -24.08 1.02 5.50
N LEU A 10 -24.53 1.49 4.33
CA LEU A 10 -25.42 2.65 4.21
C LEU A 10 -26.91 2.33 4.41
N GLY A 11 -27.26 1.06 4.66
CA GLY A 11 -28.65 0.63 4.84
C GLY A 11 -29.51 0.70 3.56
N LEU A 12 -28.88 0.71 2.38
CA LEU A 12 -29.56 0.70 1.10
C LEU A 12 -30.04 -0.71 0.73
N GLY A 13 -31.27 -0.82 0.23
CA GLY A 13 -31.74 -2.07 -0.40
C GLY A 13 -30.88 -2.46 -1.61
N SER A 14 -31.01 -3.67 -2.17
CA SER A 14 -30.17 -4.09 -3.33
C SER A 14 -30.48 -3.32 -4.63
N GLU A 15 -31.70 -2.82 -4.79
CA GLU A 15 -32.20 -2.13 -6.00
C GLU A 15 -32.52 -0.64 -5.80
N GLU A 16 -32.32 -0.11 -4.60
CA GLU A 16 -32.62 1.28 -4.25
C GLU A 16 -31.68 2.29 -4.93
N ASP A 17 -32.18 3.37 -5.49
CA ASP A 17 -31.31 4.40 -6.08
C ASP A 17 -30.64 5.20 -4.96
N PRO A 18 -29.30 5.22 -4.85
CA PRO A 18 -28.62 5.98 -3.81
C PRO A 18 -28.64 7.50 -4.04
N ARG A 19 -28.91 7.98 -5.26
CA ARG A 19 -28.83 9.41 -5.63
C ARG A 19 -29.67 10.33 -4.71
N PRO A 20 -30.96 10.06 -4.44
CA PRO A 20 -31.76 10.90 -3.54
C PRO A 20 -31.32 10.86 -2.08
N LEU A 21 -30.54 9.85 -1.66
CA LEU A 21 -30.17 9.61 -0.27
C LEU A 21 -28.77 10.09 0.10
N LEU A 22 -27.99 10.62 -0.87
CA LEU A 22 -26.62 11.09 -0.63
C LEU A 22 -26.55 12.16 0.46
N ASP A 23 -27.50 13.10 0.48
CA ASP A 23 -27.56 14.14 1.52
C ASP A 23 -27.87 13.55 2.90
N GLU A 24 -28.69 12.50 2.97
CA GLU A 24 -28.99 11.79 4.22
C GLU A 24 -27.78 11.03 4.75
N PHE A 25 -26.95 10.44 3.88
CA PHE A 25 -25.71 9.78 4.29
C PHE A 25 -24.69 10.76 4.87
N VAL A 26 -24.58 11.96 4.30
CA VAL A 26 -23.72 13.02 4.85
C VAL A 26 -24.23 13.46 6.23
N GLN A 27 -25.55 13.59 6.40
CA GLN A 27 -26.13 13.90 7.71
C GLN A 27 -25.90 12.78 8.74
N ALA A 28 -26.07 11.52 8.34
CA ALA A 28 -25.82 10.37 9.21
C ALA A 28 -24.35 10.31 9.65
N ARG A 29 -23.41 10.52 8.72
CA ARG A 29 -21.98 10.65 9.02
C ARG A 29 -21.72 11.75 10.05
N ASP A 30 -22.29 12.94 9.86
CA ASP A 30 -22.10 14.07 10.78
C ASP A 30 -22.68 13.79 12.18
N GLN A 31 -23.78 13.03 12.27
CA GLN A 31 -24.33 12.57 13.56
C GLN A 31 -23.37 11.60 14.27
N VAL A 32 -22.80 10.63 13.55
CA VAL A 32 -21.81 9.70 14.13
C VAL A 32 -20.54 10.48 14.56
N ALA A 33 -20.12 11.47 13.78
CA ALA A 33 -19.00 12.35 14.14
C ALA A 33 -19.29 13.18 15.40
N ALA A 34 -20.52 13.65 15.58
CA ALA A 34 -20.94 14.30 16.80
C ALA A 34 -20.88 13.34 18.00
N LEU A 35 -21.38 12.11 17.86
CA LEU A 35 -21.33 11.09 18.90
C LEU A 35 -19.89 10.74 19.29
N ALA A 36 -18.98 10.60 18.31
CA ALA A 36 -17.56 10.36 18.56
C ALA A 36 -16.92 11.48 19.40
N ARG A 37 -17.30 12.75 19.16
CA ARG A 37 -16.79 13.91 19.90
C ARG A 37 -17.38 14.04 21.30
N THR A 38 -18.66 13.70 21.47
CA THR A 38 -19.35 13.83 22.77
C THR A 38 -19.20 12.62 23.67
N SER A 39 -18.77 11.48 23.14
CA SER A 39 -18.56 10.26 23.92
C SER A 39 -17.42 10.44 24.94
N THR A 40 -17.73 10.20 26.21
CA THR A 40 -16.75 10.18 27.30
C THR A 40 -16.11 8.80 27.50
N ASP A 41 -16.66 7.75 26.89
CA ASP A 41 -16.09 6.39 26.95
C ASP A 41 -15.11 6.18 25.79
N PRO A 42 -13.81 5.95 26.07
CA PRO A 42 -12.80 5.77 25.03
C PRO A 42 -13.05 4.56 24.13
N LYS A 43 -13.71 3.49 24.63
CA LYS A 43 -14.06 2.33 23.81
C LYS A 43 -15.15 2.66 22.79
N LEU A 44 -16.16 3.42 23.21
CA LEU A 44 -17.21 3.89 22.30
C LEU A 44 -16.68 4.90 21.29
N THR A 45 -15.81 5.82 21.71
CA THR A 45 -15.14 6.75 20.79
C THR A 45 -14.35 6.01 19.71
N GLY A 46 -13.59 4.99 20.08
CA GLY A 46 -12.86 4.15 19.09
C GLY A 46 -13.79 3.43 18.11
N ARG A 47 -14.95 2.94 18.59
CA ARG A 47 -15.95 2.31 17.72
C ARG A 47 -16.60 3.31 16.77
N TYR A 48 -17.01 4.49 17.24
CA TYR A 48 -17.56 5.54 16.37
C TYR A 48 -16.55 6.04 15.34
N GLN A 49 -15.26 6.12 15.70
CA GLN A 49 -14.20 6.45 14.74
C GLN A 49 -14.06 5.38 13.65
N GLN A 50 -14.17 4.10 14.01
CA GLN A 50 -14.18 3.01 13.03
C GLN A 50 -15.41 3.09 12.13
N ASP A 51 -16.59 3.30 12.71
CA ASP A 51 -17.86 3.43 11.95
C ASP A 51 -17.78 4.61 10.94
N LEU A 52 -17.15 5.73 11.31
CA LEU A 52 -16.92 6.87 10.40
C LEU A 52 -16.05 6.50 9.20
N ILE A 53 -15.00 5.71 9.41
CA ILE A 53 -14.12 5.26 8.33
C ILE A 53 -14.91 4.37 7.36
N GLU A 54 -15.74 3.47 7.87
CA GLU A 54 -16.57 2.57 7.06
C GLU A 54 -17.64 3.35 6.26
N ILE A 55 -18.28 4.34 6.89
CA ILE A 55 -19.25 5.23 6.21
C ILE A 55 -18.56 6.04 5.11
N ASP A 56 -17.39 6.63 5.36
CA ASP A 56 -16.65 7.41 4.36
C ASP A 56 -16.21 6.55 3.15
N GLN A 57 -15.76 5.32 3.40
CA GLN A 57 -15.44 4.36 2.34
C GLN A 57 -16.68 3.94 1.54
N ALA A 58 -17.82 3.74 2.22
CA ALA A 58 -19.08 3.39 1.58
C ALA A 58 -19.59 4.51 0.66
N ILE A 59 -19.63 5.75 1.16
CA ILE A 59 -20.03 6.94 0.40
C ILE A 59 -19.13 7.10 -0.84
N HIS A 60 -17.82 6.97 -0.68
CA HIS A 60 -16.87 7.07 -1.80
C HIS A 60 -17.13 6.00 -2.88
N THR A 61 -17.34 4.76 -2.47
CA THR A 61 -17.63 3.63 -3.38
C THR A 61 -18.93 3.87 -4.16
N VAL A 62 -19.97 4.42 -3.50
CA VAL A 62 -21.24 4.78 -4.15
C VAL A 62 -21.03 5.91 -5.16
N HIS A 63 -20.25 6.94 -4.83
CA HIS A 63 -19.93 8.02 -5.77
C HIS A 63 -19.19 7.52 -7.01
N GLU A 64 -18.21 6.62 -6.84
CA GLU A 64 -17.48 6.02 -7.96
C GLU A 64 -18.42 5.20 -8.87
N TYR A 65 -19.33 4.43 -8.27
CA TYR A 65 -20.35 3.70 -9.02
C TYR A 65 -21.28 4.65 -9.79
N LEU A 66 -21.74 5.73 -9.18
CA LEU A 66 -22.58 6.72 -9.84
C LEU A 66 -21.85 7.46 -10.98
N ALA A 67 -20.57 7.78 -10.80
CA ALA A 67 -19.74 8.41 -11.82
C ALA A 67 -19.52 7.48 -13.03
N THR A 68 -19.35 6.18 -12.79
CA THR A 68 -19.21 5.17 -13.86
C THR A 68 -20.54 4.87 -14.55
N SER A 69 -21.65 4.78 -13.81
CA SER A 69 -23.00 4.57 -14.37
C SER A 69 -23.46 5.75 -15.23
N SER A 70 -23.21 6.99 -14.79
CA SER A 70 -23.59 8.19 -15.57
C SER A 70 -22.85 8.27 -16.91
N LYS A 71 -21.73 7.57 -17.07
CA LYS A 71 -20.93 7.54 -18.29
C LYS A 71 -21.44 6.51 -19.31
N SER A 72 -22.21 5.51 -18.88
CA SER A 72 -22.80 4.50 -19.76
C SER A 72 -24.13 4.94 -20.37
N ASP A 73 -24.84 5.90 -19.76
CA ASP A 73 -26.17 6.33 -20.20
C ASP A 73 -26.18 7.21 -21.48
N GLY A 74 -25.00 7.47 -22.05
CA GLY A 74 -24.84 8.16 -23.35
C GLY A 74 -24.99 7.24 -24.58
N LYS A 75 -25.24 5.94 -24.42
CA LYS A 75 -25.42 5.02 -25.54
C LYS A 75 -26.53 4.01 -25.23
N ALA A 76 -27.71 4.26 -25.79
CA ALA A 76 -28.88 3.38 -25.65
C ALA A 76 -28.53 1.91 -25.98
N PRO A 77 -28.74 0.96 -25.05
CA PRO A 77 -28.78 -0.45 -25.38
C PRO A 77 -30.18 -0.82 -25.83
N THR A 78 -30.28 -1.26 -27.09
CA THR A 78 -31.44 -1.94 -27.63
C THR A 78 -31.54 -3.36 -27.05
N SER A 79 -32.77 -3.74 -26.72
CA SER A 79 -33.32 -5.09 -26.50
C SER A 79 -32.83 -5.93 -25.32
N VAL A 80 -33.75 -6.08 -24.37
CA VAL A 80 -33.88 -7.18 -23.40
C VAL A 80 -34.20 -8.50 -24.13
N PRO A 81 -33.51 -9.63 -23.87
CA PRO A 81 -34.03 -10.95 -24.19
C PRO A 81 -34.95 -11.46 -23.06
N PRO A 82 -36.00 -12.25 -23.37
CA PRO A 82 -37.08 -12.56 -22.45
C PRO A 82 -36.71 -13.63 -21.42
N ALA A 83 -37.48 -13.59 -20.32
CA ALA A 83 -37.45 -14.47 -19.16
C ALA A 83 -37.49 -15.96 -19.51
N ILE A 84 -36.60 -16.73 -18.88
CA ILE A 84 -36.65 -18.19 -18.80
C ILE A 84 -37.41 -18.56 -17.52
N VAL A 85 -38.49 -19.32 -17.72
CA VAL A 85 -39.38 -19.86 -16.69
C VAL A 85 -38.67 -20.98 -15.90
N PRO A 86 -38.92 -21.15 -14.58
CA PRO A 86 -38.34 -22.25 -13.81
C PRO A 86 -39.01 -23.58 -14.19
N VAL A 87 -38.20 -24.57 -14.60
CA VAL A 87 -38.68 -25.96 -14.81
C VAL A 87 -38.40 -26.78 -13.56
N GLU A 88 -39.48 -27.41 -13.12
CA GLU A 88 -39.68 -28.34 -12.03
C GLU A 88 -38.79 -29.59 -12.13
N ALA A 89 -38.31 -30.04 -10.96
CA ALA A 89 -37.35 -31.12 -10.79
C ALA A 89 -38.01 -32.51 -10.87
N ALA A 90 -37.31 -33.46 -11.51
CA ALA A 90 -37.50 -34.90 -11.33
C ALA A 90 -36.12 -35.61 -11.27
N PRO A 91 -36.00 -36.75 -10.55
CA PRO A 91 -34.76 -37.18 -9.92
C PRO A 91 -33.87 -38.04 -10.83
N VAL A 92 -32.55 -37.78 -10.81
CA VAL A 92 -31.54 -38.61 -11.46
C VAL A 92 -30.88 -39.53 -10.43
N LYS A 93 -30.93 -40.82 -10.77
CA LYS A 93 -30.31 -41.97 -10.11
C LYS A 93 -28.78 -41.85 -10.14
N ILE A 94 -28.14 -41.83 -8.97
CA ILE A 94 -26.69 -41.85 -8.84
C ILE A 94 -26.23 -43.31 -8.86
N GLU A 95 -25.48 -43.66 -9.90
CA GLU A 95 -24.79 -44.93 -10.07
C GLU A 95 -23.35 -44.77 -9.55
N SER A 96 -23.00 -45.59 -8.56
CA SER A 96 -21.70 -45.62 -7.88
C SER A 96 -20.57 -45.95 -8.85
N GLN A 97 -19.53 -45.11 -8.86
CA GLN A 97 -18.28 -45.40 -9.54
C GLN A 97 -17.15 -45.64 -8.52
N GLU A 98 -16.51 -46.77 -8.72
CA GLU A 98 -15.56 -47.49 -7.87
C GLU A 98 -14.16 -46.87 -7.90
N ALA A 99 -13.53 -46.76 -6.74
CA ALA A 99 -12.18 -46.21 -6.57
C ALA A 99 -11.09 -47.27 -6.86
N PRO A 100 -10.00 -46.94 -7.58
CA PRO A 100 -8.83 -47.80 -7.66
C PRO A 100 -7.80 -47.54 -6.54
N PRO A 101 -6.96 -48.54 -6.19
CA PRO A 101 -6.33 -48.64 -4.88
C PRO A 101 -4.95 -47.99 -4.72
N SER A 102 -4.71 -47.70 -3.44
CA SER A 102 -3.46 -47.42 -2.73
C SER A 102 -2.22 -48.18 -3.25
N VAL A 103 -1.13 -47.46 -3.47
CA VAL A 103 0.22 -48.02 -3.66
C VAL A 103 1.20 -47.33 -2.71
N SER A 104 1.73 -48.12 -1.77
CA SER A 104 2.82 -47.77 -0.86
C SER A 104 4.15 -47.67 -1.62
N PRO A 105 5.14 -46.92 -1.08
CA PRO A 105 6.53 -47.27 -1.30
C PRO A 105 7.30 -47.47 0.02
N THR A 106 7.68 -48.73 0.21
CA THR A 106 9.07 -49.22 0.35
C THR A 106 10.04 -48.51 1.31
N VAL A 107 10.35 -49.27 2.37
CA VAL A 107 11.49 -49.20 3.28
C VAL A 107 12.78 -49.68 2.60
N VAL A 108 13.90 -48.95 2.73
CA VAL A 108 15.30 -49.45 2.67
C VAL A 108 16.20 -48.54 3.56
N PRO A 109 17.25 -49.04 4.25
CA PRO A 109 17.64 -48.56 5.57
C PRO A 109 18.99 -47.81 5.69
N ALA A 110 19.15 -47.21 6.88
CA ALA A 110 20.35 -47.07 7.72
C ALA A 110 21.72 -46.78 7.08
N GLN A 111 22.29 -45.62 7.42
CA GLN A 111 23.72 -45.46 7.65
C GLN A 111 23.99 -44.78 8.99
N ALA A 112 24.82 -45.47 9.78
CA ALA A 112 25.32 -45.07 11.07
C ALA A 112 26.45 -44.03 10.92
N ALA A 113 26.42 -42.99 11.75
CA ALA A 113 27.59 -42.17 12.03
C ALA A 113 27.68 -41.94 13.54
N THR A 114 28.57 -42.74 14.14
CA THR A 114 29.03 -42.67 15.52
C THR A 114 29.73 -41.32 15.75
N GLN A 115 29.21 -40.47 16.64
CA GLN A 115 30.01 -39.41 17.25
C GLN A 115 30.11 -39.59 18.76
N LYS A 116 31.37 -39.58 19.16
CA LYS A 116 32.02 -40.02 20.38
C LYS A 116 31.83 -38.97 21.48
N ALA A 117 31.36 -39.43 22.63
CA ALA A 117 31.30 -38.68 23.87
C ALA A 117 32.70 -38.24 24.34
N ALA A 118 32.79 -37.02 24.87
CA ALA A 118 33.89 -36.53 25.69
C ALA A 118 33.34 -36.06 27.05
N PRO A 119 34.09 -36.24 28.16
CA PRO A 119 33.55 -36.30 29.52
C PRO A 119 33.35 -34.93 30.21
N PRO A 120 32.52 -34.86 31.27
CA PRO A 120 32.25 -33.64 32.01
C PRO A 120 33.39 -33.27 32.97
N ALA A 121 33.78 -31.99 32.96
CA ALA A 121 34.69 -31.42 33.94
C ALA A 121 33.97 -31.14 35.26
N LYS A 122 34.66 -31.48 36.35
CA LYS A 122 34.26 -31.32 37.77
C LYS A 122 33.97 -29.86 38.16
N PRO A 123 33.09 -29.64 39.16
CA PRO A 123 32.85 -28.35 39.79
C PRO A 123 33.73 -28.16 41.03
N ALA A 124 34.17 -26.92 41.30
CA ALA A 124 34.69 -26.44 42.58
C ALA A 124 34.67 -24.89 42.59
N PRO A 125 34.74 -24.21 43.75
CA PRO A 125 33.65 -24.09 44.70
C PRO A 125 33.37 -22.62 45.11
N ALA A 126 32.38 -22.51 45.99
CA ALA A 126 31.72 -21.35 46.57
C ALA A 126 32.55 -20.19 47.17
N SER A 127 31.82 -19.06 47.27
CA SER A 127 31.78 -18.06 48.36
C SER A 127 32.81 -16.90 48.38
N PRO A 128 32.54 -15.77 49.08
CA PRO A 128 31.27 -15.27 49.67
C PRO A 128 30.99 -13.75 49.50
N ALA A 129 29.75 -13.39 49.88
CA ALA A 129 29.28 -12.20 50.62
C ALA A 129 30.07 -10.87 50.63
N ALA A 130 29.30 -9.77 50.41
CA ALA A 130 29.40 -8.40 50.96
C ALA A 130 29.04 -7.40 49.84
N ALA A 131 28.32 -6.29 50.01
CA ALA A 131 27.66 -5.66 51.13
C ALA A 131 26.67 -4.64 50.54
N SER A 132 25.57 -4.39 51.24
CA SER A 132 24.72 -3.21 51.02
C SER A 132 25.52 -1.91 51.22
N PRO A 133 25.09 -0.82 50.56
CA PRO A 133 25.10 0.45 51.26
C PRO A 133 23.72 1.11 51.29
N LYS A 134 23.45 1.59 52.49
CA LYS A 134 22.36 2.42 53.00
C LYS A 134 22.28 3.78 52.28
N PRO A 135 21.09 4.40 52.16
CA PRO A 135 20.92 5.72 51.55
C PRO A 135 21.18 6.84 52.57
N ALA A 136 21.72 7.96 52.10
CA ALA A 136 21.86 9.22 52.83
C ALA A 136 21.93 10.40 51.81
N PRO A 137 21.75 11.67 52.20
CA PRO A 137 20.50 12.38 51.97
C PRO A 137 20.64 13.65 51.10
N GLU A 138 19.49 14.09 50.58
CA GLU A 138 19.02 15.48 50.58
C GLU A 138 20.07 16.61 50.52
N LYS A 139 20.18 17.27 49.36
CA LYS A 139 20.51 18.71 49.29
C LYS A 139 19.62 19.44 48.30
N GLN A 140 18.68 20.18 48.87
CA GLN A 140 18.04 21.35 48.29
C GLN A 140 19.09 22.32 47.73
N LYS A 141 18.87 22.79 46.49
CA LYS A 141 19.34 24.12 46.08
C LYS A 141 18.18 24.83 45.36
N LYS A 142 17.73 25.88 46.04
CA LYS A 142 16.77 26.89 45.60
C LYS A 142 17.46 27.92 44.68
N SER A 143 16.69 28.35 43.68
CA SER A 143 16.62 29.69 43.07
C SER A 143 17.65 30.09 42.00
N PRO A 144 17.36 31.10 41.12
CA PRO A 144 16.11 31.85 40.92
C PRO A 144 15.58 31.93 39.47
N VAL A 145 14.31 32.29 39.40
CA VAL A 145 13.52 32.76 38.25
C VAL A 145 14.13 34.01 37.61
N THR A 146 14.13 34.09 36.28
CA THR A 146 14.18 35.34 35.50
C THR A 146 13.30 35.16 34.23
N PRO A 147 12.49 36.18 33.84
CA PRO A 147 11.30 36.05 32.97
C PRO A 147 11.59 35.99 31.45
N PRO A 148 10.58 35.63 30.62
CA PRO A 148 10.80 35.18 29.25
C PRO A 148 11.04 36.33 28.27
N ALA A 149 11.99 36.09 27.35
CA ALA A 149 12.26 36.96 26.22
C ALA A 149 11.15 36.86 25.15
N ALA A 150 10.81 38.06 24.66
CA ALA A 150 9.93 38.42 23.56
C ALA A 150 9.70 37.37 22.47
N ALA A 151 8.41 37.12 22.20
CA ALA A 151 7.93 36.48 20.98
C ALA A 151 8.23 37.36 19.75
N PRO A 152 8.73 36.79 18.63
CA PRO A 152 8.77 37.50 17.36
C PRO A 152 7.36 37.70 16.79
N PRO A 153 7.11 38.79 16.05
CA PRO A 153 5.78 39.15 15.56
C PRO A 153 5.24 38.14 14.54
N LYS A 154 3.96 37.81 14.69
CA LYS A 154 3.12 37.11 13.70
C LYS A 154 3.24 37.77 12.32
N PRO A 155 3.60 37.05 11.24
CA PRO A 155 3.32 37.51 9.89
C PRO A 155 1.81 37.51 9.65
N ALA A 156 1.33 38.58 9.01
CA ALA A 156 -0.07 38.78 8.65
C ALA A 156 -0.58 37.64 7.73
N PRO A 157 -1.87 37.28 7.82
CA PRO A 157 -2.45 36.28 6.92
C PRO A 157 -2.57 36.86 5.51
N VAL A 158 -1.68 36.40 4.62
CA VAL A 158 -1.91 36.54 3.18
C VAL A 158 -3.03 35.57 2.82
N LYS A 159 -4.20 36.11 2.47
CA LYS A 159 -5.24 35.37 1.77
C LYS A 159 -4.70 35.00 0.39
N SER A 160 -4.09 33.83 0.27
CA SER A 160 -3.87 33.15 -1.00
C SER A 160 -4.82 31.97 -1.05
N GLU A 161 -5.99 32.22 -1.64
CA GLU A 161 -6.94 31.21 -2.03
C GLU A 161 -6.27 30.27 -3.05
N PRO A 162 -6.06 28.98 -2.76
CA PRO A 162 -5.51 28.05 -3.74
C PRO A 162 -6.59 27.77 -4.77
N GLN A 163 -6.38 28.23 -6.01
CA GLN A 163 -7.18 27.75 -7.13
C GLN A 163 -6.93 26.25 -7.32
N PRO A 164 -7.98 25.41 -7.41
CA PRO A 164 -7.82 24.01 -7.79
C PRO A 164 -7.41 23.95 -9.25
N PHE A 165 -6.18 23.51 -9.53
CA PHE A 165 -5.75 23.17 -10.87
C PHE A 165 -6.53 21.93 -11.34
N ALA A 166 -7.26 22.09 -12.45
CA ALA A 166 -7.92 21.01 -13.15
C ALA A 166 -6.88 19.97 -13.63
N PRO A 167 -7.20 18.65 -13.59
CA PRO A 167 -6.30 17.63 -14.09
C PRO A 167 -6.12 17.75 -15.60
N ALA A 168 -4.87 17.90 -16.04
CA ALA A 168 -4.48 17.90 -17.44
C ALA A 168 -4.87 16.58 -18.10
N ALA A 169 -5.58 16.67 -19.23
CA ALA A 169 -5.99 15.55 -20.04
C ALA A 169 -4.78 14.75 -20.56
N ALA A 170 -4.91 13.42 -20.54
CA ALA A 170 -3.92 12.47 -21.02
C ALA A 170 -3.53 12.70 -22.49
N PRO A 171 -2.26 12.45 -22.88
CA PRO A 171 -1.80 12.64 -24.25
C PRO A 171 -2.42 11.62 -25.20
N ALA A 172 -3.09 12.13 -26.24
CA ALA A 172 -3.58 11.32 -27.34
C ALA A 172 -2.42 10.70 -28.14
N LYS A 173 -2.54 9.41 -28.46
CA LYS A 173 -1.60 8.62 -29.27
C LYS A 173 -1.34 9.26 -30.65
N PRO A 174 -0.09 9.21 -31.17
CA PRO A 174 0.19 9.64 -32.53
C PRO A 174 -0.35 8.61 -33.54
N ALA A 175 -1.11 9.10 -34.53
CA ALA A 175 -1.57 8.33 -35.68
C ALA A 175 -0.43 8.11 -36.70
N PRO A 176 -0.43 7.00 -37.46
CA PRO A 176 0.68 6.64 -38.35
C PRO A 176 0.72 7.49 -39.62
N ALA A 177 1.96 7.76 -40.05
CA ALA A 177 2.30 8.45 -41.29
C ALA A 177 1.67 7.77 -42.52
N ARG A 178 0.88 8.55 -43.27
CA ARG A 178 0.42 8.20 -44.62
C ARG A 178 1.42 8.72 -45.65
N THR A 179 2.17 7.79 -46.23
CA THR A 179 2.82 7.99 -47.52
C THR A 179 1.76 8.06 -48.62
N LYS A 180 1.88 9.04 -49.53
CA LYS A 180 1.26 8.96 -50.86
C LYS A 180 2.20 9.53 -51.92
N PRO A 181 2.40 8.83 -53.04
CA PRO A 181 3.11 9.34 -54.21
C PRO A 181 2.12 10.03 -55.15
N LEU A 182 2.56 11.03 -55.92
CA LEU A 182 1.84 11.40 -57.13
C LEU A 182 2.78 12.01 -58.17
N ASN A 183 2.94 11.26 -59.25
CA ASN A 183 3.67 11.57 -60.46
C ASN A 183 2.63 11.46 -61.59
N ALA A 184 2.27 12.55 -62.28
CA ALA A 184 1.71 12.59 -63.64
C ALA A 184 1.22 14.02 -64.01
N PRO A 185 1.23 14.39 -65.32
CA PRO A 185 1.27 15.79 -65.81
C PRO A 185 -0.11 16.35 -66.23
N PRO A 186 -0.22 17.66 -66.51
CA PRO A 186 -1.44 18.26 -67.04
C PRO A 186 -1.53 18.27 -68.59
N PRO A 187 -2.75 18.40 -69.15
CA PRO A 187 -3.06 18.16 -70.56
C PRO A 187 -2.93 19.40 -71.47
N ALA A 188 -2.91 19.09 -72.76
CA ALA A 188 -2.94 19.98 -73.91
C ALA A 188 -4.35 20.52 -74.24
N LEU A 189 -4.37 21.38 -75.27
CA LEU A 189 -5.48 21.88 -76.11
C LEU A 189 -6.03 23.26 -75.68
N GLN A 190 -6.21 24.28 -76.53
CA GLN A 190 -6.33 24.43 -78.00
C GLN A 190 -5.92 25.90 -78.33
N ASP A 191 -5.15 26.20 -79.38
CA ASP A 191 -5.50 26.32 -80.81
C ASP A 191 -6.29 27.58 -81.19
N GLU A 192 -6.01 28.02 -82.43
CA GLU A 192 -6.63 29.07 -83.25
C GLU A 192 -6.09 30.51 -83.07
N PHE A 193 -5.58 31.24 -84.07
CA PHE A 193 -5.71 31.15 -85.53
C PHE A 193 -4.62 31.96 -86.28
N PHE A 194 -4.42 31.56 -87.54
CA PHE A 194 -4.14 32.38 -88.73
C PHE A 194 -2.70 32.54 -89.28
N ASN A 195 -2.46 31.70 -90.29
CA ASN A 195 -1.49 31.69 -91.40
C ASN A 195 -1.92 32.73 -92.50
N PRO A 196 -1.39 32.78 -93.74
CA PRO A 196 -0.02 32.82 -94.30
C PRO A 196 0.20 34.06 -95.22
N ASN A 197 1.45 34.42 -95.55
CA ASN A 197 1.91 34.55 -96.97
C ASN A 197 3.38 34.97 -97.11
N LEU A 198 4.08 34.25 -97.98
CA LEU A 198 5.40 34.47 -98.59
C LEU A 198 5.47 35.81 -99.38
N PRO A 199 6.65 36.43 -99.64
CA PRO A 199 7.66 35.81 -100.51
C PRO A 199 9.16 36.18 -100.33
N ALA A 200 9.95 35.29 -100.94
CA ALA A 200 11.29 35.38 -101.53
C ALA A 200 12.15 36.67 -101.44
N ARG A 201 13.42 36.41 -101.06
CA ARG A 201 14.68 36.83 -101.71
C ARG A 201 14.98 38.33 -101.86
N ALA A 202 15.91 38.83 -101.05
CA ALA A 202 16.86 39.86 -101.48
C ALA A 202 18.21 39.74 -100.75
N LYS A 203 19.29 39.60 -101.52
CA LYS A 203 20.67 39.79 -101.07
C LYS A 203 20.83 41.26 -100.65
N SER A 204 21.29 41.54 -99.43
CA SER A 204 21.76 42.88 -99.06
C SER A 204 23.18 42.81 -98.51
N THR A 205 23.90 43.87 -98.82
CA THR A 205 25.34 43.94 -98.95
C THR A 205 26.05 44.10 -97.61
N ASN A 206 27.12 43.34 -97.48
CA ASN A 206 28.15 43.46 -96.46
C ASN A 206 28.75 44.88 -96.53
N ARG A 207 28.47 45.73 -95.53
CA ARG A 207 29.22 46.96 -95.27
C ARG A 207 29.93 46.81 -93.92
N PRO A 208 31.27 46.88 -93.85
CA PRO A 208 32.00 46.82 -92.59
C PRO A 208 31.76 48.13 -91.80
N ARG A 209 30.72 48.15 -90.98
CA ARG A 209 30.51 49.19 -89.97
C ARG A 209 31.41 48.90 -88.77
N SER A 210 32.49 49.69 -88.66
CA SER A 210 33.27 50.02 -87.46
C SER A 210 33.06 49.08 -86.25
N ARG A 211 33.97 48.12 -86.10
CA ARG A 211 34.04 47.19 -84.94
C ARG A 211 34.14 47.92 -83.59
N ALA A 212 34.51 49.20 -83.57
CA ALA A 212 34.66 49.98 -82.33
C ALA A 212 33.34 50.26 -81.59
N ASN A 213 32.20 50.41 -82.30
CA ASN A 213 30.91 50.67 -81.64
C ASN A 213 30.24 49.40 -81.10
N SER A 214 30.52 48.23 -81.68
CA SER A 214 30.01 46.94 -81.18
C SER A 214 30.60 46.60 -79.81
N TYR A 215 31.92 46.77 -79.64
CA TYR A 215 32.58 46.55 -78.35
C TYR A 215 32.08 47.50 -77.25
N ARG A 216 31.73 48.76 -77.59
CA ARG A 216 31.15 49.71 -76.62
C ARG A 216 29.74 49.30 -76.19
N VAL A 217 28.91 48.83 -77.11
CA VAL A 217 27.56 48.30 -76.78
C VAL A 217 27.68 47.04 -75.93
N TRP A 218 28.62 46.13 -76.25
CA TRP A 218 28.82 44.91 -75.47
C TRP A 218 29.39 45.19 -74.07
N LEU A 219 30.32 46.14 -73.93
CA LEU A 219 30.79 46.60 -72.62
C LEU A 219 29.67 47.22 -71.79
N LEU A 220 28.81 48.04 -72.40
CA LEU A 220 27.66 48.63 -71.70
C LEU A 220 26.70 47.54 -71.19
N VAL A 221 26.39 46.53 -72.01
CA VAL A 221 25.54 45.40 -71.61
C VAL A 221 26.20 44.59 -70.48
N LEU A 222 27.51 44.37 -70.54
CA LEU A 222 28.26 43.72 -69.47
C LEU A 222 28.22 44.52 -68.16
N PHE A 223 28.41 45.85 -68.23
CA PHE A 223 28.34 46.71 -67.05
C PHE A 223 26.92 46.74 -66.44
N ILE A 224 25.88 46.79 -67.27
CA ILE A 224 24.48 46.73 -66.80
C ILE A 224 24.19 45.36 -66.19
N GLY A 225 24.65 44.27 -66.81
CA GLY A 225 24.51 42.91 -66.29
C GLY A 225 25.25 42.72 -64.95
N ALA A 226 26.47 43.24 -64.83
CA ALA A 226 27.24 43.19 -63.59
C ALA A 226 26.61 44.03 -62.47
N ALA A 227 26.14 45.24 -62.77
CA ALA A 227 25.45 46.09 -61.81
C ALA A 227 24.11 45.47 -61.36
N GLY A 228 23.34 44.89 -62.30
CA GLY A 228 22.11 44.17 -62.00
C GLY A 228 22.35 42.92 -61.16
N GLY A 229 23.37 42.12 -61.48
CA GLY A 229 23.76 40.94 -60.72
C GLY A 229 24.20 41.28 -59.29
N LEU A 230 24.98 42.36 -59.11
CA LEU A 230 25.38 42.83 -57.78
C LEU A 230 24.18 43.33 -56.96
N TRP A 231 23.24 44.04 -57.60
CA TRP A 231 22.01 44.49 -56.92
C TRP A 231 21.14 43.31 -56.49
N ILE A 232 20.97 42.30 -57.35
CA ILE A 232 20.24 41.07 -57.00
C ILE A 232 20.95 40.35 -55.85
N PHE A 233 22.27 40.19 -55.89
CA PHE A 233 23.03 39.54 -54.82
C PHE A 233 22.87 40.26 -53.47
N VAL A 234 23.00 41.59 -53.45
CA VAL A 234 22.80 42.40 -52.23
C VAL A 234 21.37 42.28 -51.72
N LYS A 235 20.37 42.35 -52.61
CA LYS A 235 18.96 42.22 -52.24
C LYS A 235 18.63 40.82 -51.71
N THR A 236 19.16 39.78 -52.32
CA THR A 236 19.00 38.38 -51.88
C THR A 236 19.65 38.17 -50.51
N LYS A 237 20.85 38.73 -50.28
CA LYS A 237 21.50 38.70 -48.96
C LYS A 237 20.66 39.41 -47.90
N GLN A 238 20.14 40.60 -48.21
CA GLN A 238 19.24 41.35 -47.31
C GLN A 238 17.93 40.59 -47.04
N SER A 239 17.33 39.93 -48.03
CA SER A 239 16.13 39.13 -47.80
C SER A 239 16.41 37.91 -46.94
N HIS A 240 17.57 37.25 -47.10
CA HIS A 240 17.97 36.15 -46.22
C HIS A 240 18.26 36.62 -44.80
N GLU A 241 18.88 37.78 -44.63
CA GLU A 241 19.09 38.39 -43.30
C GLU A 241 17.75 38.71 -42.63
N LYS A 242 16.78 39.30 -43.36
CA LYS A 242 15.43 39.54 -42.82
C LYS A 242 14.71 38.26 -42.44
N MET A 243 14.69 37.25 -43.32
CA MET A 243 14.07 35.95 -43.03
C MET A 243 14.71 35.27 -41.81
N ARG A 244 16.04 35.39 -41.64
CA ARG A 244 16.74 34.87 -40.46
C ARG A 244 16.33 35.61 -39.19
N LEU A 245 16.26 36.93 -39.22
CA LEU A 245 15.82 37.73 -38.08
C LEU A 245 14.35 37.45 -37.72
N ASP A 246 13.46 37.33 -38.71
CA ASP A 246 12.05 37.00 -38.49
C ASP A 246 11.90 35.58 -37.90
N ARG A 247 12.69 34.61 -38.39
CA ARG A 247 12.72 33.25 -37.83
C ARG A 247 13.25 33.24 -36.40
N LEU A 248 14.31 33.99 -36.10
CA LEU A 248 14.85 34.12 -34.75
C LEU A 248 13.82 34.72 -33.79
N ALA A 249 13.12 35.79 -34.18
CA ALA A 249 12.06 36.40 -33.37
C ALA A 249 10.90 35.43 -33.11
N THR A 250 10.52 34.64 -34.13
CA THR A 250 9.47 33.62 -33.99
C THR A 250 9.89 32.51 -33.01
N LEU A 251 11.12 32.01 -33.16
CA LEU A 251 11.68 30.98 -32.29
C LEU A 251 11.86 31.48 -30.85
N GLU A 252 12.18 32.76 -30.65
CA GLU A 252 12.26 33.38 -29.32
C GLU A 252 10.90 33.38 -28.64
N GLN A 253 9.84 33.80 -29.34
CA GLN A 253 8.47 33.78 -28.82
C GLN A 253 7.98 32.36 -28.54
N GLU A 254 8.28 31.41 -29.42
CA GLU A 254 7.95 30.00 -29.23
C GLU A 254 8.71 29.41 -28.04
N GLY A 255 10.02 29.65 -27.95
CA GLY A 255 10.88 29.15 -26.88
C GLY A 255 10.47 29.68 -25.51
N THR A 256 10.15 30.98 -25.41
CA THR A 256 9.64 31.58 -24.17
C THR A 256 8.29 31.01 -23.76
N ALA A 257 7.35 30.85 -24.69
CA ALA A 257 6.07 30.20 -24.41
C ALA A 257 6.24 28.72 -23.97
N LEU A 258 7.23 28.00 -24.50
CA LEU A 258 7.50 26.62 -24.08
C LEU A 258 8.09 26.56 -22.66
N ILE A 259 8.93 27.51 -22.26
CA ILE A 259 9.42 27.66 -20.87
C ILE A 259 8.24 27.94 -19.94
N GLU A 260 7.38 28.90 -20.27
CA GLU A 260 6.21 29.24 -19.43
C GLU A 260 5.26 28.05 -19.24
N ASN A 261 5.09 27.23 -20.28
CA ASN A 261 4.28 26.01 -20.23
C ASN A 261 5.02 24.79 -19.66
N ARG A 262 6.23 24.96 -19.12
CA ARG A 262 7.05 23.89 -18.52
C ARG A 262 7.35 22.73 -19.48
N ARG A 263 7.40 23.01 -20.79
CA ARG A 263 7.73 22.05 -21.86
C ARG A 263 9.24 22.04 -22.13
N TRP A 264 10.02 21.68 -21.11
CA TRP A 264 11.49 21.78 -21.13
C TRP A 264 12.19 21.11 -22.31
N PRO A 265 11.82 19.87 -22.72
CA PRO A 265 12.50 19.21 -23.84
C PRO A 265 12.34 19.98 -25.15
N GLU A 266 11.14 20.51 -25.39
CA GLU A 266 10.82 21.24 -26.60
C GLU A 266 11.46 22.63 -26.58
N ALA A 267 11.40 23.33 -25.44
CA ALA A 267 12.10 24.59 -25.27
C ALA A 267 13.61 24.43 -25.56
N THR A 268 14.22 23.33 -25.08
CA THR A 268 15.63 23.00 -25.34
C THR A 268 15.90 22.84 -26.84
N MET A 269 15.01 22.16 -27.57
CA MET A 269 15.14 22.01 -29.02
C MET A 269 15.02 23.36 -29.75
N THR A 270 14.06 24.20 -29.36
CA THR A 270 13.84 25.53 -29.96
C THR A 270 15.05 26.45 -29.75
N PHE A 271 15.61 26.50 -28.54
CA PHE A 271 16.82 27.30 -28.28
C PHE A 271 18.09 26.70 -28.90
N ALA A 272 18.16 25.39 -29.10
CA ALA A 272 19.22 24.77 -29.90
C ALA A 272 19.13 25.16 -31.39
N GLU A 273 17.91 25.30 -31.94
CA GLU A 273 17.72 25.83 -33.30
C GLU A 273 18.19 27.28 -33.40
N ILE A 274 17.88 28.13 -32.41
CA ILE A 274 18.37 29.51 -32.34
C ILE A 274 19.91 29.55 -32.32
N GLU A 275 20.56 28.71 -31.53
CA GLU A 275 22.03 28.60 -31.47
C GLU A 275 22.61 28.16 -32.82
N SER A 276 21.95 27.25 -33.55
CA SER A 276 22.39 26.81 -34.88
C SER A 276 22.31 27.92 -35.94
N LEU A 277 21.31 28.80 -35.83
CA LEU A 277 21.10 29.92 -36.74
C LEU A 277 22.01 31.12 -36.40
N SER A 278 22.30 31.32 -35.12
CA SER A 278 23.16 32.40 -34.62
C SER A 278 24.04 31.90 -33.45
N PRO A 279 25.20 31.30 -33.74
CA PRO A 279 26.13 30.82 -32.73
C PRO A 279 26.58 31.93 -31.78
N GLY A 280 26.55 31.68 -30.47
CA GLY A 280 26.88 32.68 -29.44
C GLY A 280 25.79 33.72 -29.20
N SER A 281 24.56 33.49 -29.65
CA SER A 281 23.43 34.37 -29.40
C SER A 281 23.13 34.47 -27.89
N GLU A 282 23.01 35.70 -27.37
CA GLU A 282 22.55 35.94 -26.00
C GLU A 282 21.14 35.37 -25.76
N LEU A 283 20.29 35.32 -26.80
CA LEU A 283 18.94 34.77 -26.70
C LEU A 283 18.96 33.28 -26.39
N ALA A 284 19.81 32.51 -27.08
CA ALA A 284 19.95 31.08 -26.83
C ALA A 284 20.54 30.80 -25.45
N THR A 285 21.48 31.64 -24.99
CA THR A 285 22.07 31.53 -23.65
C THR A 285 21.04 31.85 -22.56
N ARG A 286 20.28 32.93 -22.72
CA ARG A 286 19.20 33.31 -21.79
C ARG A 286 18.10 32.26 -21.74
N GLY A 287 17.71 31.72 -22.89
CA GLY A 287 16.72 30.65 -22.99
C GLY A 287 17.17 29.38 -22.26
N ARG A 288 18.41 28.94 -22.48
CA ARG A 288 19.00 27.80 -21.75
C ARG A 288 19.03 28.04 -20.24
N HIS A 289 19.46 29.22 -19.80
CA HIS A 289 19.44 29.57 -18.38
C HIS A 289 18.02 29.58 -17.80
N GLY A 290 17.04 30.09 -18.55
CA GLY A 290 15.62 30.05 -18.14
C GLY A 290 15.08 28.62 -18.00
N ILE A 291 15.48 27.70 -18.88
CA ILE A 291 15.15 26.27 -18.77
C ILE A 291 15.80 25.66 -17.53
N GLU A 292 17.09 25.93 -17.29
CA GLU A 292 17.82 25.43 -16.11
C GLU A 292 17.17 25.90 -14.79
N VAL A 293 16.88 27.19 -14.68
CA VAL A 293 16.20 27.78 -13.52
C VAL A 293 14.81 27.18 -13.36
N GLY A 294 14.02 27.10 -14.44
CA GLY A 294 12.68 26.52 -14.41
C GLY A 294 12.67 25.05 -13.97
N MET A 295 13.56 24.22 -14.51
CA MET A 295 13.70 22.81 -14.09
C MET A 295 14.12 22.69 -12.62
N ALA A 296 15.03 23.55 -12.16
CA ALA A 296 15.46 23.57 -10.76
C ALA A 296 14.32 24.00 -9.80
N GLU A 297 13.49 24.96 -10.21
CA GLU A 297 12.29 25.36 -9.48
C GLU A 297 11.26 24.24 -9.42
N GLU A 298 11.01 23.55 -10.53
CA GLU A 298 10.11 22.39 -10.54
C GLU A 298 10.61 21.24 -9.69
N GLN A 299 11.91 20.93 -9.77
CA GLN A 299 12.55 19.94 -8.92
C GLN A 299 12.34 20.30 -7.45
N THR A 300 12.59 21.56 -7.09
CA THR A 300 12.41 22.06 -5.71
C THR A 300 10.95 21.94 -5.27
N GLN A 301 9.99 22.31 -6.11
CA GLN A 301 8.55 22.19 -5.81
C GLN A 301 8.11 20.73 -5.67
N PHE A 302 8.58 19.86 -6.56
CA PHE A 302 8.27 18.44 -6.54
C PHE A 302 8.82 17.77 -5.27
N ILE A 303 10.10 18.03 -4.94
CA ILE A 303 10.73 17.53 -3.72
C ILE A 303 9.97 18.05 -2.50
N ALA A 304 9.74 19.36 -2.39
CA ALA A 304 9.06 19.97 -1.25
C ALA A 304 7.64 19.43 -1.06
N TYR A 305 6.87 19.26 -2.14
CA TYR A 305 5.52 18.72 -2.07
C TYR A 305 5.50 17.28 -1.55
N TRP A 306 6.28 16.38 -2.16
CA TRP A 306 6.23 14.97 -1.81
C TRP A 306 6.92 14.64 -0.49
N THR A 307 8.01 15.33 -0.14
CA THR A 307 8.62 15.21 1.19
C THR A 307 7.69 15.75 2.27
N GLY A 308 7.04 16.89 2.05
CA GLY A 308 6.03 17.44 2.95
C GLY A 308 4.85 16.48 3.17
N GLN A 309 4.34 15.88 2.10
CA GLN A 309 3.31 14.84 2.19
C GLN A 309 3.80 13.62 2.97
N ALA A 310 5.02 13.15 2.70
CA ALA A 310 5.58 11.99 3.39
C ALA A 310 5.73 12.22 4.90
N VAL A 311 6.16 13.42 5.31
CA VAL A 311 6.24 13.81 6.73
C VAL A 311 4.85 13.89 7.36
N ALA A 312 3.88 14.52 6.68
CA ALA A 312 2.52 14.61 7.18
C ALA A 312 1.87 13.23 7.39
N GLU A 313 2.09 12.29 6.47
CA GLU A 313 1.58 10.92 6.61
C GLU A 313 2.32 10.12 7.68
N LEU A 314 3.63 10.36 7.84
CA LEU A 314 4.41 9.76 8.92
C LEU A 314 3.89 10.22 10.29
N ASP A 315 3.63 11.52 10.45
CA ASP A 315 3.05 12.11 11.67
C ASP A 315 1.64 11.59 11.95
N ALA A 316 0.87 11.28 10.90
CA ALA A 316 -0.43 10.63 11.00
C ALA A 316 -0.34 9.12 11.31
N GLY A 317 0.86 8.53 11.36
CA GLY A 317 1.07 7.10 11.56
C GLY A 317 0.73 6.22 10.34
N ARG A 318 0.50 6.83 9.19
CA ARG A 318 0.21 6.19 7.89
C ARG A 318 1.51 5.85 7.17
N LEU A 319 2.16 4.79 7.68
CA LEU A 319 3.53 4.42 7.33
C LEU A 319 3.69 4.00 5.85
N ASP A 320 2.68 3.36 5.27
CA ASP A 320 2.74 2.90 3.87
C ASP A 320 2.61 4.08 2.91
N GLU A 321 1.70 5.00 3.19
CA GLU A 321 1.49 6.24 2.46
C GLU A 321 2.74 7.14 2.56
N ALA A 322 3.30 7.31 3.76
CA ALA A 322 4.55 8.03 3.97
C ALA A 322 5.71 7.45 3.15
N ALA A 323 5.86 6.12 3.14
CA ALA A 323 6.88 5.44 2.34
C ALA A 323 6.66 5.64 0.83
N SER A 324 5.40 5.58 0.37
CA SER A 324 5.07 5.77 -1.04
C SER A 324 5.41 7.18 -1.51
N ALA A 325 5.07 8.21 -0.73
CA ALA A 325 5.36 9.60 -1.03
C ALA A 325 6.87 9.89 -1.06
N ALA A 326 7.64 9.37 -0.09
CA ALA A 326 9.10 9.52 -0.08
C ALA A 326 9.76 8.80 -1.28
N ARG A 327 9.24 7.64 -1.71
CA ARG A 327 9.74 6.94 -2.91
C ARG A 327 9.47 7.70 -4.20
N GLN A 328 8.36 8.43 -4.33
CA GLN A 328 8.11 9.29 -5.51
C GLN A 328 9.24 10.30 -5.73
N VAL A 329 9.84 10.80 -4.63
CA VAL A 329 11.00 11.69 -4.69
C VAL A 329 12.24 10.92 -5.15
N LEU A 330 12.54 9.78 -4.53
CA LEU A 330 13.75 9.00 -4.82
C LEU A 330 13.75 8.33 -6.19
N ASP A 331 12.59 8.04 -6.77
CA ASP A 331 12.49 7.49 -8.12
C ASP A 331 12.97 8.51 -9.18
N LYS A 332 12.74 9.80 -8.94
CA LYS A 332 13.20 10.89 -9.84
C LYS A 332 14.54 11.49 -9.42
N TYR A 333 14.78 11.56 -8.11
CA TYR A 333 15.95 12.19 -7.50
C TYR A 333 16.55 11.22 -6.46
N PRO A 334 17.29 10.17 -6.89
CA PRO A 334 17.79 9.12 -6.01
C PRO A 334 18.75 9.59 -4.91
N ASP A 335 19.31 10.79 -5.05
CA ASP A 335 20.26 11.37 -4.11
C ASP A 335 19.61 12.29 -3.08
N GLU A 336 18.28 12.48 -3.12
CA GLU A 336 17.58 13.36 -2.19
C GLU A 336 17.67 12.86 -0.75
N LYS A 337 18.25 13.67 0.13
CA LYS A 337 18.58 13.26 1.50
C LYS A 337 17.35 13.23 2.38
N GLU A 338 16.49 14.23 2.28
CA GLU A 338 15.30 14.33 3.14
C GLU A 338 14.35 13.14 2.94
N ALA A 339 14.14 12.73 1.69
CA ALA A 339 13.33 11.55 1.38
C ALA A 339 13.93 10.24 1.92
N LYS A 340 15.27 10.08 1.89
CA LYS A 340 15.95 8.94 2.53
C LYS A 340 15.78 8.94 4.04
N ASP A 341 15.91 10.11 4.66
CA ASP A 341 15.74 10.27 6.10
C ASP A 341 14.30 9.90 6.54
N VAL A 342 13.29 10.34 5.78
CA VAL A 342 11.88 9.96 6.01
C VAL A 342 11.68 8.45 5.89
N LEU A 343 12.24 7.79 4.87
CA LEU A 343 12.16 6.32 4.76
C LEU A 343 12.84 5.60 5.93
N GLY A 344 13.95 6.13 6.44
CA GLY A 344 14.60 5.63 7.65
C GLY A 344 13.70 5.73 8.88
N GLN A 345 12.98 6.84 9.04
CA GLN A 345 12.02 7.04 10.13
C GLN A 345 10.81 6.09 10.00
N VAL A 346 10.28 5.91 8.79
CA VAL A 346 9.20 4.94 8.52
C VAL A 346 9.64 3.51 8.86
N ALA A 347 10.87 3.14 8.50
CA ALA A 347 11.42 1.82 8.82
C ALA A 347 11.56 1.62 10.35
N ALA A 348 12.01 2.64 11.08
CA ALA A 348 12.08 2.59 12.54
C ALA A 348 10.69 2.49 13.19
N ALA A 349 9.71 3.25 12.71
CA ALA A 349 8.33 3.22 13.20
C ALA A 349 7.64 1.87 12.94
N SER A 350 7.82 1.29 11.75
CA SER A 350 7.27 -0.03 11.41
C SER A 350 7.93 -1.16 12.21
N ALA A 351 9.23 -1.08 12.48
CA ALA A 351 9.93 -1.98 13.40
C ALA A 351 9.36 -1.87 14.83
N GLY A 352 9.07 -0.66 15.31
CA GLY A 352 8.43 -0.44 16.61
C GLY A 352 7.02 -1.04 16.69
N LYS A 353 6.20 -0.87 15.65
CA LYS A 353 4.83 -1.42 15.58
C LYS A 353 4.84 -2.95 15.52
N SER A 354 5.69 -3.54 14.68
CA SER A 354 5.81 -5.00 14.57
C SER A 354 6.32 -5.63 15.87
N ARG A 355 7.29 -4.99 16.55
CA ARG A 355 7.72 -5.36 17.90
C ARG A 355 6.54 -5.36 18.89
N ALA A 356 5.76 -4.29 18.93
CA ALA A 356 4.63 -4.17 19.87
C ALA A 356 3.58 -5.29 19.65
N ILE A 357 3.24 -5.57 18.38
CA ILE A 357 2.34 -6.68 18.02
C ILE A 357 2.90 -8.02 18.47
N ALA A 358 4.21 -8.27 18.25
CA ALA A 358 4.85 -9.51 18.66
C ALA A 358 4.88 -9.69 20.20
N ILE A 359 5.05 -8.60 20.96
CA ILE A 359 4.94 -8.63 22.43
C ILE A 359 3.52 -8.99 22.88
N VAL A 360 2.48 -8.40 22.25
CA VAL A 360 1.08 -8.75 22.55
C VAL A 360 0.82 -10.22 22.24
N ALA A 361 1.20 -10.70 21.06
CA ALA A 361 1.04 -12.11 20.67
C ALA A 361 1.79 -13.07 21.62
N ALA A 362 2.99 -12.70 22.09
CA ALA A 362 3.72 -13.48 23.07
C ALA A 362 3.00 -13.53 24.42
N ARG A 363 2.39 -12.43 24.87
CA ARG A 363 1.58 -12.39 26.10
C ARG A 363 0.30 -13.21 25.97
N GLU A 364 -0.40 -13.14 24.85
CA GLU A 364 -1.57 -14.00 24.57
C GLU A 364 -1.18 -15.48 24.55
N ALA A 365 -0.03 -15.82 23.96
CA ALA A 365 0.50 -17.19 24.00
C ALA A 365 0.81 -17.64 25.45
N MET A 366 1.33 -16.74 26.30
CA MET A 366 1.51 -17.03 27.73
C MET A 366 0.17 -17.30 28.42
N GLU A 367 -0.84 -16.45 28.22
CA GLU A 367 -2.17 -16.65 28.82
C GLU A 367 -2.81 -17.98 28.38
N GLY A 368 -2.59 -18.37 27.11
CA GLY A 368 -3.03 -19.65 26.56
C GLY A 368 -2.19 -20.86 26.97
N ARG A 369 -1.21 -20.73 27.88
CA ARG A 369 -0.22 -21.76 28.25
C ARG A 369 0.62 -22.31 27.08
N LYS A 370 0.69 -21.59 25.97
CA LYS A 370 1.48 -21.93 24.77
C LYS A 370 2.91 -21.41 24.91
N TRP A 371 3.62 -21.89 25.93
CA TRP A 371 4.94 -21.38 26.32
C TRP A 371 5.98 -21.46 25.21
N THR A 372 5.99 -22.55 24.42
CA THR A 372 6.92 -22.73 23.31
C THR A 372 6.71 -21.69 22.20
N ALA A 373 5.44 -21.37 21.88
CA ALA A 373 5.10 -20.33 20.91
C ALA A 373 5.47 -18.93 21.41
N ALA A 374 5.27 -18.65 22.71
CA ALA A 374 5.71 -17.41 23.34
C ALA A 374 7.23 -17.25 23.24
N ILE A 375 8.01 -18.28 23.60
CA ILE A 375 9.47 -18.32 23.51
C ILE A 375 9.95 -18.05 22.07
N ALA A 376 9.39 -18.77 21.09
CA ALA A 376 9.76 -18.60 19.69
C ALA A 376 9.47 -17.17 19.17
N THR A 377 8.39 -16.54 19.64
CA THR A 377 8.02 -15.18 19.26
C THR A 377 9.01 -14.15 19.83
N VAL A 378 9.35 -14.24 21.13
CA VAL A 378 10.27 -13.29 21.76
C VAL A 378 11.72 -13.48 21.33
N GLN A 379 12.13 -14.70 20.96
CA GLN A 379 13.45 -14.94 20.38
C GLN A 379 13.64 -14.21 19.05
N LYS A 380 12.60 -14.08 18.23
CA LYS A 380 12.64 -13.26 17.01
C LYS A 380 12.87 -11.78 17.32
N ILE A 381 12.23 -11.27 18.38
CA ILE A 381 12.44 -9.89 18.86
C ILE A 381 13.89 -9.71 19.32
N LEU A 382 14.41 -10.64 20.13
CA LEU A 382 15.78 -10.58 20.66
C LEU A 382 16.86 -10.73 19.59
N ALA A 383 16.57 -11.43 18.48
CA ALA A 383 17.48 -11.48 17.33
C ALA A 383 17.67 -10.11 16.68
N ALA A 384 16.63 -9.26 16.66
CA ALA A 384 16.70 -7.90 16.15
C ALA A 384 17.11 -6.87 17.21
N SER A 385 16.79 -7.11 18.48
CA SER A 385 17.03 -6.21 19.60
C SER A 385 17.43 -7.03 20.84
N PRO A 386 18.73 -7.38 21.00
CA PRO A 386 19.19 -8.30 22.04
C PRO A 386 18.91 -7.84 23.48
N ASN A 387 18.78 -6.53 23.69
CA ASN A 387 18.59 -5.92 25.02
C ASN A 387 17.13 -5.48 25.27
N ASP A 388 16.17 -6.08 24.58
CA ASP A 388 14.76 -5.76 24.75
C ASP A 388 14.23 -6.20 26.14
N PRO A 389 13.82 -5.27 27.02
CA PRO A 389 13.44 -5.60 28.39
C PRO A 389 12.14 -6.42 28.46
N ASP A 390 11.18 -6.16 27.57
CA ASP A 390 9.91 -6.90 27.56
C ASP A 390 10.12 -8.34 27.05
N ALA A 391 10.87 -8.49 25.96
CA ALA A 391 11.12 -9.79 25.37
C ALA A 391 11.98 -10.69 26.30
N THR A 392 12.98 -10.12 27.00
CA THR A 392 13.77 -10.86 28.00
C THR A 392 12.93 -11.27 29.21
N ALA A 393 12.06 -10.40 29.72
CA ALA A 393 11.15 -10.72 30.83
C ALA A 393 10.15 -11.83 30.45
N ILE A 394 9.59 -11.78 29.24
CA ILE A 394 8.69 -12.83 28.76
C ILE A 394 9.45 -14.14 28.54
N LEU A 395 10.64 -14.10 27.94
CA LEU A 395 11.45 -15.30 27.71
C LEU A 395 11.73 -16.05 29.02
N THR A 396 12.23 -15.34 30.03
CA THR A 396 12.54 -15.92 31.35
C THR A 396 11.31 -16.50 32.04
N THR A 397 10.17 -15.79 31.98
CA THR A 397 8.90 -16.27 32.57
C THR A 397 8.38 -17.49 31.83
N ALA A 398 8.44 -17.49 30.49
CA ALA A 398 7.98 -18.59 29.65
C ALA A 398 8.82 -19.85 29.84
N THR A 399 10.15 -19.72 29.93
CA THR A 399 11.05 -20.86 30.19
C THR A 399 10.80 -21.46 31.57
N ALA A 400 10.63 -20.63 32.60
CA ALA A 400 10.32 -21.11 33.95
C ALA A 400 8.96 -21.81 34.00
N ALA A 401 7.94 -21.30 33.30
CA ALA A 401 6.62 -21.93 33.20
C ALA A 401 6.69 -23.28 32.46
N LEU A 402 7.46 -23.37 31.38
CA LEU A 402 7.68 -24.60 30.63
C LEU A 402 8.39 -25.67 31.49
N GLU A 403 9.46 -25.29 32.20
CA GLU A 403 10.19 -26.18 33.10
C GLU A 403 9.29 -26.69 34.24
N LYS A 404 8.48 -25.79 34.82
CA LYS A 404 7.51 -26.18 35.85
C LYS A 404 6.47 -27.15 35.30
N ALA A 405 5.89 -26.87 34.14
CA ALA A 405 4.93 -27.76 33.49
C ALA A 405 5.55 -29.15 33.21
N ALA A 406 6.80 -29.19 32.74
CA ALA A 406 7.52 -30.45 32.54
C ALA A 406 7.76 -31.21 33.86
N SER A 407 8.01 -30.50 34.97
CA SER A 407 8.15 -31.11 36.30
C SER A 407 6.84 -31.63 36.89
N ASP A 408 5.69 -31.10 36.47
CA ASP A 408 4.36 -31.51 36.92
C ASP A 408 3.88 -32.80 36.21
N VAL A 409 4.37 -33.10 35.00
CA VAL A 409 4.05 -34.32 34.23
C VAL A 409 4.27 -35.63 35.01
N PRO A 410 5.44 -35.91 35.63
CA PRO A 410 5.64 -37.16 36.37
C PRO A 410 4.68 -37.30 37.55
N ARG A 411 4.39 -36.21 38.27
CA ARG A 411 3.41 -36.21 39.36
C ARG A 411 2.00 -36.52 38.84
N ALA A 412 1.61 -35.93 37.71
CA ALA A 412 0.33 -36.24 37.07
C ALA A 412 0.25 -37.73 36.67
N ALA A 413 1.34 -38.31 36.14
CA ALA A 413 1.40 -39.73 35.79
C ALA A 413 1.31 -40.66 37.03
N GLU A 414 1.90 -40.28 38.16
CA GLU A 414 1.75 -41.01 39.43
C GLU A 414 0.31 -40.96 39.96
N LEU A 415 -0.33 -39.79 39.94
CA LEU A 415 -1.74 -39.62 40.31
C LEU A 415 -2.66 -40.44 39.40
N LEU A 416 -2.39 -40.48 38.09
CA LEU A 416 -3.09 -41.34 37.14
C LEU A 416 -2.96 -42.82 37.52
N LYS A 417 -1.74 -43.30 37.80
CA LYS A 417 -1.51 -44.70 38.24
C LYS A 417 -2.28 -45.03 39.53
N MET A 418 -2.28 -44.12 40.50
CA MET A 418 -3.02 -44.28 41.75
C MET A 418 -4.54 -44.33 41.51
N ALA A 419 -5.06 -43.47 40.62
CA ALA A 419 -6.48 -43.48 40.24
C ALA A 419 -6.87 -44.77 39.52
N ILE A 420 -6.07 -45.25 38.57
CA ILE A 420 -6.31 -46.52 37.84
C ILE A 420 -6.28 -47.71 38.81
N ALA A 421 -5.34 -47.76 39.76
CA ALA A 421 -5.25 -48.85 40.72
C ALA A 421 -6.49 -48.95 41.64
N ARG A 422 -7.23 -47.85 41.84
CA ARG A 422 -8.48 -47.83 42.59
C ARG A 422 -9.73 -47.93 41.73
N ASP A 423 -9.60 -47.89 40.42
CA ASP A 423 -10.71 -48.01 39.49
C ASP A 423 -11.26 -49.45 39.49
N GLN A 424 -12.28 -49.70 40.32
CA GLN A 424 -12.99 -50.97 40.41
C GLN A 424 -14.30 -50.98 39.61
N GLY A 425 -14.51 -50.02 38.70
CA GLY A 425 -15.79 -49.86 38.00
C GLY A 425 -16.94 -49.34 38.87
N LYS A 426 -16.62 -48.79 40.05
CA LYS A 426 -17.57 -48.16 40.98
C LYS A 426 -17.07 -46.77 41.34
N TYR A 427 -17.98 -45.89 41.76
CA TYR A 427 -17.62 -44.55 42.21
C TYR A 427 -16.69 -44.61 43.43
N ASP A 428 -15.47 -44.08 43.28
CA ASP A 428 -14.52 -43.86 44.37
C ASP A 428 -14.16 -42.35 44.41
N PRO A 429 -14.50 -41.63 45.50
CA PRO A 429 -14.25 -40.20 45.60
C PRO A 429 -12.75 -39.85 45.61
N GLN A 430 -11.90 -40.73 46.11
CA GLN A 430 -10.46 -40.52 46.17
C GLN A 430 -9.82 -40.69 44.79
N ALA A 431 -10.24 -41.70 44.03
CA ALA A 431 -9.79 -41.89 42.65
C ALA A 431 -10.18 -40.69 41.76
N LEU A 432 -11.39 -40.15 41.94
CA LEU A 432 -11.85 -38.96 41.24
C LEU A 432 -11.05 -37.70 41.64
N ALA A 433 -10.69 -37.55 42.92
CA ALA A 433 -9.86 -36.44 43.37
C ALA A 433 -8.46 -36.47 42.74
N TRP A 434 -7.81 -37.64 42.72
CA TRP A 434 -6.49 -37.80 42.11
C TRP A 434 -6.49 -37.54 40.61
N ILE A 435 -7.48 -38.05 39.87
CA ILE A 435 -7.51 -37.84 38.42
C ILE A 435 -7.84 -36.39 38.06
N ARG A 436 -8.61 -35.67 38.89
CA ARG A 436 -8.81 -34.23 38.73
C ARG A 436 -7.53 -33.44 38.98
N GLU A 437 -6.79 -33.75 40.04
CA GLU A 437 -5.48 -33.15 40.29
C GLU A 437 -4.49 -33.45 39.14
N ALA A 438 -4.46 -34.69 38.65
CA ALA A 438 -3.66 -35.07 37.49
C ALA A 438 -4.03 -34.26 36.24
N SER A 439 -5.33 -34.06 35.99
CA SER A 439 -5.82 -33.25 34.86
C SER A 439 -5.45 -31.76 34.98
N PHE A 440 -5.36 -31.24 36.20
CA PHE A 440 -4.93 -29.86 36.45
C PHE A 440 -3.44 -29.67 36.17
N LEU A 441 -2.62 -30.66 36.55
CA LEU A 441 -1.17 -30.68 36.37
C LEU A 441 -0.76 -30.92 34.91
N ALA A 442 -1.45 -31.82 34.21
CA ALA A 442 -1.16 -32.18 32.82
C ALA A 442 -2.44 -32.16 31.95
N PRO A 443 -2.97 -30.96 31.64
CA PRO A 443 -4.24 -30.82 30.93
C PRO A 443 -4.20 -31.32 29.47
N GLU A 444 -3.01 -31.46 28.87
CA GLU A 444 -2.85 -31.93 27.49
C GLU A 444 -2.78 -33.47 27.39
N SER A 445 -2.79 -34.20 28.51
CA SER A 445 -2.73 -35.67 28.49
C SER A 445 -4.09 -36.28 28.12
N ALA A 446 -4.17 -36.84 26.91
CA ALA A 446 -5.36 -37.53 26.43
C ALA A 446 -5.75 -38.73 27.31
N GLU A 447 -4.76 -39.44 27.89
CA GLU A 447 -5.00 -40.58 28.79
C GLU A 447 -5.67 -40.14 30.09
N ILE A 448 -5.19 -39.04 30.70
CA ILE A 448 -5.78 -38.49 31.92
C ILE A 448 -7.21 -38.01 31.65
N ALA A 449 -7.44 -37.34 30.51
CA ALA A 449 -8.75 -36.87 30.11
C ALA A 449 -9.75 -38.04 29.93
N ALA A 450 -9.36 -39.09 29.20
CA ALA A 450 -10.18 -40.28 28.99
C ALA A 450 -10.50 -41.01 30.30
N GLN A 451 -9.51 -41.13 31.19
CA GLN A 451 -9.72 -41.78 32.49
C GLN A 451 -10.57 -40.92 33.43
N LEU A 452 -10.46 -39.58 33.38
CA LEU A 452 -11.34 -38.66 34.11
C LEU A 452 -12.79 -38.82 33.63
N GLU A 453 -13.02 -38.85 32.32
CA GLU A 453 -14.35 -39.09 31.74
C GLU A 453 -14.91 -40.44 32.22
N LYS A 454 -14.12 -41.51 32.16
CA LYS A 454 -14.52 -42.83 32.64
C LYS A 454 -14.88 -42.85 34.13
N ILE A 455 -14.00 -42.38 35.02
CA ILE A 455 -14.24 -42.39 36.47
C ILE A 455 -15.40 -41.46 36.84
N SER A 456 -15.56 -40.33 36.15
CA SER A 456 -16.67 -39.40 36.39
C SER A 456 -18.01 -39.93 35.90
N SER A 457 -18.03 -40.88 34.95
CA SER A 457 -19.25 -41.54 34.48
C SER A 457 -19.84 -42.53 35.48
N TYR A 458 -19.07 -42.96 36.48
CA TYR A 458 -19.55 -43.90 37.49
C TYR A 458 -20.61 -43.25 38.37
N THR A 459 -21.75 -43.90 38.44
CA THR A 459 -22.89 -43.45 39.23
C THR A 459 -22.64 -43.72 40.71
N ARG A 460 -22.93 -42.74 41.56
CA ARG A 460 -22.90 -42.95 43.01
C ARG A 460 -24.20 -43.61 43.43
N THR A 461 -24.13 -44.68 44.20
CA THR A 461 -25.32 -45.29 44.81
C THR A 461 -25.54 -44.67 46.18
N LEU A 462 -26.70 -44.03 46.39
CA LEU A 462 -27.08 -43.37 47.64
C LEU A 462 -28.19 -44.17 48.31
N HIS A 463 -27.99 -44.67 49.52
CA HIS A 463 -28.97 -45.47 50.24
C HIS A 463 -29.80 -44.63 51.21
N VAL A 464 -31.12 -44.87 51.22
CA VAL A 464 -32.08 -44.21 52.11
C VAL A 464 -33.00 -45.26 52.72
N PRO A 465 -33.01 -45.51 54.04
CA PRO A 465 -32.18 -44.88 55.06
C PRO A 465 -30.77 -45.49 55.06
N GLY A 466 -29.75 -44.66 55.31
CA GLY A 466 -28.36 -45.12 55.40
C GLY A 466 -27.39 -43.98 55.19
N ASP A 467 -27.14 -43.64 53.93
CA ASP A 467 -26.31 -42.50 53.53
C ASP A 467 -27.03 -41.17 53.80
N TYR A 468 -28.36 -41.15 53.65
CA TYR A 468 -29.23 -40.03 54.01
C TYR A 468 -30.44 -40.51 54.80
N ALA A 469 -31.01 -39.62 55.61
CA ALA A 469 -32.16 -39.97 56.46
C ALA A 469 -33.47 -40.00 55.66
N THR A 470 -33.59 -39.16 54.62
CA THR A 470 -34.81 -39.02 53.82
C THR A 470 -34.54 -39.03 52.31
N PRO A 471 -35.53 -39.42 51.47
CA PRO A 471 -35.37 -39.41 50.02
C PRO A 471 -35.13 -37.99 49.48
N GLN A 472 -35.75 -36.99 50.09
CA GLN A 472 -35.60 -35.59 49.70
C GLN A 472 -34.16 -35.10 49.90
N GLU A 473 -33.56 -35.41 51.06
CA GLU A 473 -32.17 -35.08 51.35
C GLU A 473 -31.19 -35.78 50.40
N ALA A 474 -31.47 -37.05 50.05
CA ALA A 474 -30.68 -37.77 49.05
C ALA A 474 -30.80 -37.14 47.65
N LEU A 475 -31.97 -36.65 47.28
CA LEU A 475 -32.24 -36.04 45.97
C LEU A 475 -31.56 -34.66 45.85
N GLU A 476 -31.62 -33.84 46.91
CA GLU A 476 -30.92 -32.56 47.01
C GLU A 476 -29.39 -32.70 46.90
N ASN A 477 -28.83 -33.85 47.34
CA ASN A 477 -27.40 -34.13 47.28
C ASN A 477 -26.98 -35.03 46.09
N SER A 478 -27.94 -35.50 45.28
CA SER A 478 -27.67 -36.37 44.13
C SER A 478 -27.20 -35.56 42.92
N ARG A 479 -26.29 -36.14 42.14
CA ARG A 479 -25.92 -35.62 40.82
C ARG A 479 -26.73 -36.30 39.73
N ASP A 480 -26.70 -35.71 38.53
CA ASP A 480 -27.19 -36.37 37.33
C ASP A 480 -26.56 -37.76 37.20
N ARG A 481 -27.43 -38.77 37.08
CA ARG A 481 -27.13 -40.21 37.01
C ARG A 481 -26.82 -40.93 38.33
N ASP A 482 -26.82 -40.24 39.49
CA ASP A 482 -26.71 -40.95 40.77
C ASP A 482 -27.93 -41.86 41.00
N ARG A 483 -27.68 -43.05 41.57
CA ARG A 483 -28.71 -44.04 41.82
C ARG A 483 -29.14 -43.98 43.29
N ILE A 484 -30.36 -43.53 43.54
CA ILE A 484 -30.94 -43.55 44.89
C ILE A 484 -31.62 -44.90 45.13
N VAL A 485 -31.19 -45.62 46.17
CA VAL A 485 -31.76 -46.90 46.59
C VAL A 485 -32.57 -46.67 47.86
N LEU A 486 -33.87 -46.89 47.77
CA LEU A 486 -34.82 -46.73 48.87
C LEU A 486 -34.96 -48.08 49.60
N GLY A 487 -34.89 -48.05 50.92
CA GLY A 487 -35.12 -49.19 51.80
C GLY A 487 -36.61 -49.53 51.92
N ALA A 488 -36.90 -50.71 52.48
CA ALA A 488 -38.28 -51.07 52.76
C ALA A 488 -38.91 -50.06 53.74
N ALA A 489 -40.10 -49.56 53.42
CA ALA A 489 -40.89 -48.58 54.19
C ALA A 489 -40.38 -47.11 54.23
N THR A 490 -39.44 -46.70 53.37
CA THR A 490 -38.98 -45.28 53.29
C THR A 490 -39.72 -44.41 52.29
N TRP A 491 -40.52 -44.99 51.40
CA TRP A 491 -41.42 -44.27 50.49
C TRP A 491 -42.85 -44.39 51.00
N LYS A 492 -43.50 -43.27 51.35
CA LYS A 492 -44.91 -43.21 51.73
C LYS A 492 -45.73 -42.56 50.63
#